data_AF-A0A9P3EW09-F1
#
_entry.id   AF-A0A9P3EW09-F1
#
_cell.length_a   1.000
_cell.length_b   1.000
_cell.length_c   1.000
_cell.angle_alpha   90.00
_cell.angle_beta   90.00
_cell.angle_gamma   90.00
#
_symmetry.space_group_name_H-M   'P 1'
#
loop_
_entity.id
_entity.type
_entity.pdbx_description
1 polymer ?
#
loop_
_entity_poly.entity_id
_entity_poly.type
_entity_poly.pdbx_seq_one_letter_code
_entity_poly.pdbx_strand_id
1 'polypeptide(L)'
;MDREDISHWFSNQESTQPPLIGAFSQYLSVQDAVQIFKQFHSNNWIPNGQVLWSGLHRRKAQEWADKHHLQTLTTAMGLLMDENHPDCPKWKKTSQQWSKYIHGASAIFAWHIAQGEKVTVLSPPPPERFHPSGLSSYQVIEEPIIKGLICESAVHQIMMAHPMVTESEDFLYKAWPEDQSFLWLARFGSRDTKRNWRDTGHGADKLRLKQLVVAYSEQRAVSIKHVNHQEKKKMTFTELAFIGLLSLVVLILLSKFTILLLAVLLYTLIDKIFCRQEIDQYSQSQEMEKYKGRLDTRQEDNKTAHSNNVSGQIPKANTDTQIKAIKKCKEAVKAWVKAQKATARKLKAERKAQVKAQEKVRQKHKEEQKAQAKAQELIAERERIANAKKKEVAARKLKQERKEQAKVQKAAAEKLKAQRKAQEKQNKARKSVKTAKKAKAKI
;
A
#
# COMPACT_ATOMS: atom_id res chain seq x y z
N MET A 1 35.47 8.43 2.79
CA MET A 1 34.55 7.38 2.32
C MET A 1 33.30 8.11 1.90
N ASP A 2 33.18 8.25 0.60
CA ASP A 2 32.44 9.33 -0.03
C ASP A 2 31.02 8.87 -0.39
N ARG A 3 30.17 9.81 -0.80
CA ARG A 3 28.76 9.59 -1.09
C ARG A 3 28.55 8.44 -2.11
N GLU A 4 29.55 8.18 -2.95
CA GLU A 4 29.59 7.08 -3.92
C GLU A 4 29.41 5.69 -3.29
N ASP A 5 29.86 5.46 -2.05
CA ASP A 5 29.87 4.15 -1.39
C ASP A 5 28.47 3.73 -0.90
N ILE A 6 27.70 4.70 -0.39
CA ILE A 6 26.28 4.51 -0.07
C ILE A 6 25.50 4.20 -1.35
N SER A 7 25.73 4.99 -2.41
CA SER A 7 25.04 4.74 -3.67
C SER A 7 25.36 3.37 -4.22
N HIS A 8 26.58 2.85 -4.12
CA HIS A 8 26.91 1.50 -4.63
C HIS A 8 26.15 0.39 -3.88
N TRP A 9 26.05 0.48 -2.54
CA TRP A 9 25.25 -0.47 -1.76
C TRP A 9 23.77 -0.44 -2.15
N PHE A 10 23.28 0.75 -2.47
CA PHE A 10 21.92 1.00 -2.95
C PHE A 10 21.73 0.70 -4.45
N SER A 11 22.74 0.84 -5.30
CA SER A 11 22.68 0.61 -6.74
C SER A 11 22.48 -0.88 -7.06
N ASN A 12 22.92 -1.77 -6.16
CA ASN A 12 22.63 -3.20 -6.25
C ASN A 12 21.16 -3.53 -5.87
N GLN A 13 20.39 -2.56 -5.38
CA GLN A 13 18.95 -2.65 -5.22
C GLN A 13 18.30 -1.77 -6.30
N GLU A 14 17.74 -2.39 -7.34
CA GLU A 14 17.35 -1.79 -8.63
C GLU A 14 16.40 -0.56 -8.62
N SER A 15 16.07 0.05 -7.47
CA SER A 15 15.04 1.11 -7.37
C SER A 15 15.35 2.28 -6.42
N THR A 16 16.54 2.39 -5.81
CA THR A 16 16.71 3.44 -4.79
C THR A 16 16.84 4.86 -5.35
N GLN A 17 15.90 5.70 -4.93
CA GLN A 17 15.76 7.07 -5.41
C GLN A 17 16.69 8.09 -4.71
N PRO A 18 17.15 9.14 -5.42
CA PRO A 18 17.96 10.23 -4.87
C PRO A 18 17.44 10.92 -3.59
N PRO A 19 16.11 11.16 -3.40
CA PRO A 19 15.59 11.83 -2.20
C PRO A 19 15.74 11.00 -0.92
N LEU A 20 15.60 9.67 -1.01
CA LEU A 20 15.69 8.78 0.13
C LEU A 20 17.14 8.65 0.63
N ILE A 21 18.09 8.51 -0.31
CA ILE A 21 19.53 8.54 0.00
C ILE A 21 19.90 9.89 0.64
N GLY A 22 19.33 10.98 0.12
CA GLY A 22 19.45 12.32 0.71
C GLY A 22 18.87 12.42 2.13
N ALA A 23 17.81 11.65 2.44
CA ALA A 23 17.23 11.60 3.77
C ALA A 23 18.12 10.81 4.74
N PHE A 24 18.63 9.64 4.34
CA PHE A 24 19.50 8.82 5.19
C PHE A 24 20.84 9.48 5.50
N SER A 25 21.48 10.07 4.49
CA SER A 25 22.78 10.74 4.63
C SER A 25 22.77 11.97 5.55
N GLN A 26 21.59 12.53 5.86
CA GLN A 26 21.46 13.60 6.85
C GLN A 26 21.60 13.10 8.29
N TYR A 27 21.36 11.82 8.53
CA TYR A 27 21.24 11.24 9.86
C TYR A 27 22.33 10.21 10.18
N LEU A 28 22.78 9.44 9.19
CA LEU A 28 23.68 8.30 9.38
C LEU A 28 24.97 8.45 8.58
N SER A 29 26.05 7.92 9.14
CA SER A 29 27.23 7.56 8.33
C SER A 29 26.89 6.36 7.44
N VAL A 30 27.72 6.15 6.42
CA VAL A 30 27.63 4.96 5.55
C VAL A 30 27.66 3.68 6.38
N GLN A 31 28.60 3.60 7.32
CA GLN A 31 28.85 2.42 8.14
C GLN A 31 27.66 2.11 9.06
N ASP A 32 27.10 3.15 9.69
CA ASP A 32 25.92 3.02 10.54
C ASP A 32 24.72 2.49 9.72
N ALA A 33 24.51 3.04 8.52
CA ALA A 33 23.42 2.60 7.64
C ALA A 33 23.58 1.13 7.22
N VAL A 34 24.78 0.73 6.76
CA VAL A 34 25.07 -0.67 6.35
C VAL A 34 24.83 -1.65 7.51
N GLN A 35 25.23 -1.30 8.74
CA GLN A 35 24.97 -2.15 9.91
C GLN A 35 23.47 -2.33 10.17
N ILE A 36 22.70 -1.23 10.12
CA ILE A 36 21.25 -1.26 10.32
C ILE A 36 20.58 -2.10 9.22
N PHE A 37 20.99 -1.93 7.96
CA PHE A 37 20.46 -2.76 6.88
C PHE A 37 20.75 -4.24 7.08
N LYS A 38 22.00 -4.61 7.40
CA LYS A 38 22.35 -6.01 7.68
C LYS A 38 21.47 -6.60 8.77
N GLN A 39 21.22 -5.83 9.83
CA GLN A 39 20.34 -6.25 10.92
C GLN A 39 18.90 -6.50 10.44
N PHE A 40 18.35 -5.62 9.60
CA PHE A 40 16.99 -5.77 9.07
C PHE A 40 16.84 -6.81 7.94
N HIS A 41 17.95 -7.21 7.30
CA HIS A 41 17.99 -8.34 6.37
C HIS A 41 18.32 -9.68 7.07
N SER A 42 18.53 -9.66 8.39
CA SER A 42 18.77 -10.89 9.14
C SER A 42 17.51 -11.74 9.26
N ASN A 43 17.68 -13.03 9.59
CA ASN A 43 16.59 -13.98 9.80
C ASN A 43 15.65 -13.61 10.97
N ASN A 44 16.02 -12.61 11.77
CA ASN A 44 15.20 -12.14 12.89
C ASN A 44 14.09 -11.18 12.44
N TRP A 45 14.12 -10.67 11.20
CA TRP A 45 13.05 -9.81 10.69
C TRP A 45 11.75 -10.60 10.49
N ILE A 46 10.67 -10.18 11.14
CA ILE A 46 9.35 -10.83 11.00
C ILE A 46 8.59 -10.18 9.84
N PRO A 47 8.30 -10.88 8.73
CA PRO A 47 7.57 -10.28 7.61
C PRO A 47 6.20 -9.73 8.06
N ASN A 48 5.91 -8.46 7.73
CA ASN A 48 4.69 -7.75 8.13
C ASN A 48 4.45 -7.70 9.66
N GLY A 49 5.50 -7.94 10.44
CA GLY A 49 5.49 -8.02 11.90
C GLY A 49 5.93 -6.74 12.58
N GLN A 50 5.91 -5.60 11.89
CA GLN A 50 6.48 -4.35 12.39
C GLN A 50 5.43 -3.46 13.05
N VAL A 51 5.88 -2.76 14.09
CA VAL A 51 5.07 -1.82 14.86
C VAL A 51 5.76 -0.46 14.94
N LEU A 52 5.05 0.56 14.47
CA LEU A 52 5.38 1.97 14.67
C LEU A 52 4.47 2.54 15.76
N TRP A 53 4.83 3.70 16.33
CA TRP A 53 4.00 4.31 17.37
C TRP A 53 4.19 5.82 17.45
N SER A 54 3.13 6.52 17.87
CA SER A 54 3.17 7.97 18.10
C SER A 54 2.25 8.35 19.26
N GLY A 55 2.70 9.25 20.13
CA GLY A 55 1.87 9.72 21.26
C GLY A 55 1.71 8.73 22.42
N LEU A 56 2.53 7.66 22.46
CA LEU A 56 2.61 6.71 23.59
C LEU A 56 3.99 6.76 24.25
N HIS A 57 4.11 6.18 25.44
CA HIS A 57 5.41 5.90 26.03
C HIS A 57 6.02 4.66 25.38
N ARG A 58 7.33 4.70 25.10
CA ARG A 58 8.10 3.58 24.51
C ARG A 58 7.81 2.25 25.19
N ARG A 59 7.79 2.22 26.53
CA ARG A 59 7.53 1.01 27.32
C ARG A 59 6.19 0.36 26.97
N LYS A 60 5.12 1.14 26.89
CA LYS A 60 3.79 0.63 26.51
C LYS A 60 3.74 0.12 25.08
N ALA A 61 4.41 0.82 24.15
CA ALA A 61 4.47 0.36 22.77
C ALA A 61 5.24 -0.96 22.64
N GLN A 62 6.32 -1.13 23.41
CA GLN A 62 7.09 -2.37 23.47
C GLN A 62 6.27 -3.51 24.10
N GLU A 63 5.66 -3.29 25.26
CA GLU A 63 4.81 -4.29 25.93
C GLU A 63 3.69 -4.80 25.02
N TRP A 64 3.03 -3.89 24.28
CA TRP A 64 2.01 -4.28 23.31
C TRP A 64 2.58 -5.11 22.15
N ALA A 65 3.71 -4.69 21.59
CA ALA A 65 4.38 -5.41 20.51
C ALA A 65 4.82 -6.81 20.96
N ASP A 66 5.41 -6.94 22.15
CA ASP A 66 5.87 -8.21 22.71
C ASP A 66 4.68 -9.17 22.92
N LYS A 67 3.57 -8.67 23.49
CA LYS A 67 2.32 -9.43 23.66
C LYS A 67 1.76 -9.96 22.33
N HIS A 68 1.99 -9.24 21.25
CA HIS A 68 1.47 -9.57 19.92
C HIS A 68 2.51 -10.27 19.02
N HIS A 69 3.70 -10.58 19.56
CA HIS A 69 4.81 -11.15 18.80
C HIS A 69 5.24 -10.29 17.60
N LEU A 70 5.25 -8.97 17.79
CA LEU A 70 5.61 -7.97 16.79
C LEU A 70 6.90 -7.24 17.19
N GLN A 71 7.49 -6.52 16.23
CA GLN A 71 8.78 -5.86 16.38
C GLN A 71 8.64 -4.35 16.31
N THR A 72 9.03 -3.66 17.38
CA THR A 72 9.33 -2.23 17.31
C THR A 72 10.69 -2.02 16.66
N LEU A 73 11.05 -0.76 16.35
CA LEU A 73 12.41 -0.40 15.95
C LEU A 73 13.47 -0.94 16.93
N THR A 74 13.21 -0.88 18.24
CA THR A 74 14.15 -1.38 19.25
C THR A 74 14.39 -2.89 19.07
N THR A 75 13.32 -3.66 18.97
CA THR A 75 13.40 -5.12 18.79
C THR A 75 14.08 -5.48 17.47
N ALA A 76 13.69 -4.82 16.37
CA ALA A 76 14.24 -5.10 15.05
C ALA A 76 15.75 -4.79 14.97
N MET A 77 16.21 -3.76 15.67
CA MET A 77 17.63 -3.39 15.72
C MET A 77 18.48 -4.32 16.61
N GLY A 78 17.87 -5.16 17.45
CA GLY A 78 18.56 -6.16 18.26
C GLY A 78 19.74 -5.60 19.06
N LEU A 79 20.92 -6.19 18.89
CA LEU A 79 22.15 -5.85 19.62
C LEU A 79 22.61 -4.39 19.41
N LEU A 80 22.19 -3.73 18.34
CA LEU A 80 22.49 -2.32 18.10
C LEU A 80 21.76 -1.38 19.09
N MET A 81 20.74 -1.89 19.78
CA MET A 81 19.96 -1.16 20.79
C MET A 81 20.17 -1.66 22.22
N ASP A 82 20.98 -2.70 22.42
CA ASP A 82 21.35 -3.19 23.75
C ASP A 82 22.52 -2.38 24.32
N GLU A 83 22.25 -1.56 25.32
CA GLU A 83 23.25 -0.69 25.95
C GLU A 83 24.41 -1.49 26.58
N ASN A 84 24.24 -2.77 26.89
CA ASN A 84 25.35 -3.56 27.45
C ASN A 84 26.20 -4.25 26.37
N HIS A 85 25.78 -4.19 25.11
CA HIS A 85 26.46 -4.87 24.02
C HIS A 85 27.54 -3.98 23.36
N PRO A 86 28.74 -4.51 23.05
CA PRO A 86 29.83 -3.72 22.44
C PRO A 86 29.50 -3.13 21.07
N ASP A 87 28.56 -3.74 20.34
CA ASP A 87 28.10 -3.26 19.04
C ASP A 87 27.09 -2.11 19.14
N CYS A 88 26.53 -1.83 20.32
CA CYS A 88 25.65 -0.68 20.48
C CYS A 88 26.47 0.61 20.35
N PRO A 89 26.17 1.46 19.36
CA PRO A 89 27.01 2.62 19.11
C PRO A 89 26.69 3.78 20.05
N LYS A 90 25.72 3.64 20.97
CA LYS A 90 25.25 4.68 21.88
C LYS A 90 26.38 5.32 22.67
N TRP A 91 27.29 4.52 23.24
CA TRP A 91 28.40 5.00 24.07
C TRP A 91 29.47 5.78 23.30
N LYS A 92 29.56 5.53 21.98
CA LYS A 92 30.50 6.18 21.08
C LYS A 92 29.94 7.48 20.50
N LYS A 93 28.70 7.84 20.84
CA LYS A 93 27.98 8.98 20.27
C LYS A 93 27.54 9.95 21.37
N THR A 94 27.61 11.24 21.08
CA THR A 94 26.97 12.26 21.92
C THR A 94 25.46 12.12 21.88
N SER A 95 24.73 12.74 22.82
CA SER A 95 23.26 12.74 22.83
C SER A 95 22.65 13.20 21.49
N GLN A 96 23.23 14.24 20.88
CA GLN A 96 22.79 14.73 19.57
C GLN A 96 23.08 13.74 18.43
N GLN A 97 24.27 13.14 18.43
CA GLN A 97 24.63 12.11 17.44
C GLN A 97 23.78 10.86 17.58
N TRP A 98 23.45 10.45 18.81
CA TRP A 98 22.54 9.34 19.07
C TRP A 98 21.11 9.65 18.60
N SER A 99 20.60 10.86 18.84
CA SER A 99 19.29 11.26 18.32
C SER A 99 19.25 11.21 16.80
N LYS A 100 20.31 11.67 16.11
CA LYS A 100 20.42 11.56 14.65
C LYS A 100 20.48 10.10 14.21
N TYR A 101 21.27 9.27 14.89
CA TYR A 101 21.34 7.84 14.62
C TYR A 101 19.97 7.17 14.72
N ILE A 102 19.18 7.46 15.76
CA ILE A 102 17.82 6.93 15.92
C ILE A 102 16.88 7.44 14.82
N HIS A 103 16.95 8.72 14.43
CA HIS A 103 16.16 9.24 13.31
C HIS A 103 16.48 8.53 11.99
N GLY A 104 17.77 8.27 11.72
CA GLY A 104 18.19 7.53 10.56
C GLY A 104 17.77 6.07 10.58
N ALA A 105 17.91 5.38 11.72
CA ALA A 105 17.47 4.01 11.88
C ALA A 105 15.95 3.86 11.72
N SER A 106 15.19 4.82 12.25
CA SER A 106 13.75 4.96 12.06
C SER A 106 13.39 5.14 10.57
N ALA A 107 14.14 5.93 9.82
CA ALA A 107 13.95 6.09 8.38
C ALA A 107 14.21 4.80 7.60
N ILE A 108 15.30 4.09 7.90
CA ILE A 108 15.61 2.79 7.26
C ILE A 108 14.55 1.74 7.62
N PHE A 109 14.08 1.73 8.87
CA PHE A 109 13.03 0.82 9.34
C PHE A 109 11.72 1.05 8.58
N ALA A 110 11.31 2.31 8.45
CA ALA A 110 10.13 2.70 7.68
C ALA A 110 10.27 2.34 6.19
N TRP A 111 11.46 2.49 5.60
CA TRP A 111 11.70 2.11 4.20
C TRP A 111 11.58 0.60 4.01
N HIS A 112 12.12 -0.21 4.94
CA HIS A 112 11.98 -1.66 4.87
C HIS A 112 10.54 -2.11 5.05
N ILE A 113 9.79 -1.46 5.95
CA ILE A 113 8.33 -1.64 6.10
C ILE A 113 7.58 -1.32 4.80
N ALA A 114 7.98 -0.26 4.08
CA ALA A 114 7.29 0.19 2.87
C ALA A 114 7.30 -0.84 1.73
N GLN A 115 8.17 -1.85 1.81
CA GLN A 115 8.20 -2.98 0.88
C GLN A 115 7.21 -4.10 1.25
N GLY A 116 6.59 -4.02 2.43
CA GLY A 116 5.65 -5.01 2.95
C GLY A 116 4.20 -4.79 2.54
N GLU A 117 3.36 -5.72 3.00
CA GLU A 117 1.91 -5.65 2.82
C GLU A 117 1.26 -4.78 3.89
N LYS A 118 1.68 -4.91 5.15
CA LYS A 118 1.03 -4.21 6.26
C LYS A 118 2.00 -3.80 7.36
N VAL A 119 1.63 -2.73 8.05
CA VAL A 119 2.27 -2.29 9.30
C VAL A 119 1.22 -1.88 10.31
N THR A 120 1.50 -2.10 11.59
CA THR A 120 0.66 -1.60 12.68
C THR A 120 1.23 -0.33 13.28
N VAL A 121 0.38 0.68 13.51
CA VAL A 121 0.74 1.94 14.14
C VAL A 121 -0.06 2.10 15.43
N LEU A 122 0.65 2.20 16.55
CA LEU A 122 0.05 2.47 17.85
C LEU A 122 -0.13 3.97 18.04
N SER A 123 -1.31 4.39 18.47
CA SER A 123 -1.57 5.79 18.75
C SER A 123 -2.64 6.00 19.83
N PRO A 124 -2.78 7.23 20.36
CA PRO A 124 -4.03 7.65 20.99
C PRO A 124 -5.27 7.39 20.14
N PRO A 125 -6.42 7.10 20.79
CA PRO A 125 -7.67 6.93 20.08
C PRO A 125 -8.12 8.24 19.39
N PRO A 126 -8.90 8.16 18.31
CA PRO A 126 -9.61 9.31 17.74
C PRO A 126 -10.37 10.13 18.80
N PRO A 127 -10.50 11.46 18.62
CA PRO A 127 -10.18 12.20 17.40
C PRO A 127 -8.70 12.62 17.26
N GLU A 128 -7.95 12.78 18.35
CA GLU A 128 -6.57 13.28 18.33
C GLU A 128 -5.53 12.14 18.39
N ARG A 129 -5.31 11.46 17.27
CA ARG A 129 -4.38 10.31 17.19
C ARG A 129 -2.91 10.70 17.24
N PHE A 130 -2.56 11.88 16.75
CA PHE A 130 -1.16 12.28 16.56
C PHE A 130 -0.87 13.63 17.17
N HIS A 131 0.42 13.90 17.39
CA HIS A 131 0.86 15.15 17.98
C HIS A 131 0.42 16.34 17.11
N PRO A 132 -0.25 17.37 17.65
CA PRO A 132 -0.78 18.50 16.88
C PRO A 132 0.27 19.30 16.11
N SER A 133 1.51 19.36 16.61
CA SER A 133 2.63 20.02 15.89
C SER A 133 2.99 19.34 14.57
N GLY A 134 2.68 18.05 14.40
CA GLY A 134 3.17 17.27 13.27
C GLY A 134 4.68 17.02 13.30
N LEU A 135 5.34 17.11 14.47
CA LEU A 135 6.80 16.99 14.63
C LEU A 135 7.26 15.71 15.36
N SER A 136 6.36 14.75 15.57
CA SER A 136 6.77 13.43 16.05
C SER A 136 7.62 12.73 14.99
N SER A 137 8.53 11.85 15.42
CA SER A 137 9.39 11.11 14.49
C SER A 137 8.57 10.28 13.51
N TYR A 138 7.48 9.67 13.99
CA TYR A 138 6.49 9.01 13.12
C TYR A 138 5.97 9.95 12.02
N GLN A 139 5.43 11.12 12.36
CA GLN A 139 4.82 12.03 11.37
C GLN A 139 5.81 12.64 10.38
N VAL A 140 7.06 12.89 10.80
CA VAL A 140 8.05 13.59 9.98
C VAL A 140 8.91 12.64 9.17
N ILE A 141 9.23 11.47 9.72
CA ILE A 141 10.19 10.53 9.14
C ILE A 141 9.47 9.29 8.62
N GLU A 142 8.78 8.56 9.50
CA GLU A 142 8.31 7.21 9.19
C GLU A 142 7.08 7.20 8.29
N GLU A 143 6.07 8.00 8.62
CA GLU A 143 4.78 8.08 7.92
C GLU A 143 4.94 8.47 6.44
N PRO A 144 5.73 9.50 6.08
CA PRO A 144 5.96 9.83 4.66
C PRO A 144 6.63 8.69 3.90
N ILE A 145 7.52 7.92 4.53
CA ILE A 145 8.20 6.80 3.88
C ILE A 145 7.23 5.64 3.66
N ILE A 146 6.52 5.18 4.70
CA ILE A 146 5.59 4.04 4.57
C ILE A 146 4.41 4.36 3.64
N LYS A 147 4.02 5.64 3.49
CA LYS A 147 3.01 6.07 2.51
C LYS A 147 3.54 6.24 1.09
N GLY A 148 4.84 6.03 0.87
CA GLY A 148 5.51 6.25 -0.42
C GLY A 148 5.50 7.72 -0.85
N LEU A 149 5.50 8.67 0.08
CA LEU A 149 5.57 10.10 -0.24
C LEU A 149 6.99 10.53 -0.63
N ILE A 150 8.03 9.82 -0.19
CA ILE A 150 9.43 10.12 -0.54
C ILE A 150 10.21 8.90 -1.05
N CYS A 151 9.52 7.79 -1.30
CA CYS A 151 10.03 6.59 -1.98
C CYS A 151 8.96 6.07 -2.96
N GLU A 152 9.38 5.25 -3.94
CA GLU A 152 8.47 4.70 -4.94
C GLU A 152 7.52 3.65 -4.37
N SER A 153 7.95 2.97 -3.31
CA SER A 153 7.18 1.95 -2.60
C SER A 153 6.34 2.57 -1.49
N ALA A 154 5.15 2.02 -1.29
CA ALA A 154 4.29 2.32 -0.15
C ALA A 154 3.81 0.99 0.43
N VAL A 155 3.68 0.93 1.75
CA VAL A 155 3.03 -0.21 2.41
C VAL A 155 1.59 -0.29 1.91
N HIS A 156 1.11 -1.50 1.63
CA HIS A 156 -0.24 -1.66 1.09
C HIS A 156 -1.30 -1.22 2.10
N GLN A 157 -1.06 -1.45 3.39
CA GLN A 157 -2.00 -1.13 4.47
C GLN A 157 -1.30 -0.62 5.73
N ILE A 158 -1.88 0.43 6.33
CA ILE A 158 -1.53 0.86 7.69
C ILE A 158 -2.70 0.53 8.61
N MET A 159 -2.47 -0.34 9.58
CA MET A 159 -3.43 -0.72 10.61
C MET A 159 -3.19 0.12 11.87
N MET A 160 -4.25 0.61 12.50
CA MET A 160 -4.16 1.39 13.74
C MET A 160 -4.63 0.54 14.93
N ALA A 161 -3.89 0.64 16.03
CA ALA A 161 -4.31 0.12 17.33
C ALA A 161 -4.19 1.19 18.42
N HIS A 162 -4.98 1.06 19.47
CA HIS A 162 -5.09 2.07 20.54
C HIS A 162 -4.98 1.43 21.93
N PRO A 163 -3.77 1.01 22.34
CA PRO A 163 -3.57 0.21 23.56
C PRO A 163 -3.76 0.98 24.88
N MET A 164 -4.15 2.26 24.83
CA MET A 164 -4.50 3.03 26.03
C MET A 164 -5.96 2.86 26.45
N VAL A 165 -6.76 2.17 25.65
CA VAL A 165 -8.13 1.80 25.97
C VAL A 165 -8.14 0.29 26.12
N THR A 166 -8.22 -0.19 27.37
CA THR A 166 -8.09 -1.62 27.71
C THR A 166 -9.08 -2.50 26.94
N GLU A 167 -10.31 -2.02 26.71
CA GLU A 167 -11.37 -2.72 25.98
C GLU A 167 -11.11 -2.87 24.47
N SER A 168 -10.11 -2.18 23.94
CA SER A 168 -9.84 -2.09 22.50
C SER A 168 -8.40 -2.44 22.16
N GLU A 169 -7.66 -3.07 23.08
CA GLU A 169 -6.23 -3.31 22.92
C GLU A 169 -5.92 -4.07 21.62
N ASP A 170 -6.80 -5.00 21.25
CA ASP A 170 -6.67 -5.85 20.06
C ASP A 170 -7.54 -5.36 18.88
N PHE A 171 -8.24 -4.22 19.04
CA PHE A 171 -9.07 -3.69 17.96
C PHE A 171 -8.20 -2.95 16.94
N LEU A 172 -8.21 -3.47 15.72
CA LEU A 172 -7.51 -2.90 14.58
C LEU A 172 -8.49 -2.31 13.56
N TYR A 173 -8.10 -1.19 12.96
CA TYR A 173 -8.78 -0.67 11.76
C TYR A 173 -7.77 -0.08 10.78
N LYS A 174 -8.13 -0.06 9.50
CA LYS A 174 -7.31 0.47 8.42
C LYS A 174 -7.30 2.00 8.48
N ALA A 175 -6.12 2.62 8.50
CA ALA A 175 -5.96 4.08 8.37
C ALA A 175 -5.39 4.53 7.01
N TRP A 176 -4.83 3.60 6.25
CA TRP A 176 -4.31 3.85 4.91
C TRP A 176 -4.49 2.59 4.05
N PRO A 177 -4.86 2.70 2.75
CA PRO A 177 -5.06 3.94 1.98
C PRO A 177 -6.37 4.68 2.28
N GLU A 178 -7.33 4.01 2.90
CA GLU A 178 -8.64 4.57 3.25
C GLU A 178 -8.79 4.55 4.77
N ASP A 179 -9.09 5.72 5.34
CA ASP A 179 -9.21 5.88 6.79
C ASP A 179 -10.58 5.37 7.29
N GLN A 180 -10.55 4.27 8.02
CA GLN A 180 -11.72 3.62 8.61
C GLN A 180 -11.86 3.92 10.11
N SER A 181 -11.33 5.05 10.59
CA SER A 181 -11.51 5.51 11.98
C SER A 181 -12.97 5.69 12.40
N PHE A 182 -13.92 5.78 11.46
CA PHE A 182 -15.35 5.75 11.80
C PHE A 182 -15.77 4.42 12.45
N LEU A 183 -15.10 3.29 12.15
CA LEU A 183 -15.34 2.00 12.81
C LEU A 183 -14.99 2.07 14.29
N TRP A 184 -13.90 2.77 14.63
CA TRP A 184 -13.55 3.05 16.00
C TRP A 184 -14.63 3.88 16.70
N LEU A 185 -15.04 5.00 16.09
CA LEU A 185 -16.05 5.90 16.66
C LEU A 185 -17.40 5.20 16.86
N ALA A 186 -17.81 4.35 15.92
CA ALA A 186 -19.04 3.58 16.03
C ALA A 186 -19.00 2.58 17.20
N ARG A 187 -17.82 2.00 17.48
CA ARG A 187 -17.66 0.98 18.52
C ARG A 187 -17.39 1.55 19.91
N PHE A 188 -16.57 2.58 20.02
CA PHE A 188 -16.06 3.09 21.31
C PHE A 188 -16.46 4.54 21.60
N GLY A 189 -17.13 5.22 20.66
CA GLY A 189 -17.48 6.64 20.76
C GLY A 189 -16.29 7.58 20.60
N SER A 190 -16.56 8.89 20.71
CA SER A 190 -15.52 9.91 20.82
C SER A 190 -15.09 10.04 22.28
N ARG A 191 -13.78 10.06 22.54
CA ARG A 191 -13.24 10.30 23.88
C ARG A 191 -12.43 11.59 23.87
N ASP A 192 -12.98 12.64 24.47
CA ASP A 192 -12.28 13.92 24.66
C ASP A 192 -11.27 13.79 25.80
N THR A 193 -10.15 13.12 25.53
CA THR A 193 -9.04 13.10 26.49
C THR A 193 -8.15 14.30 26.24
N LYS A 194 -8.25 15.32 27.11
CA LYS A 194 -7.21 16.37 27.19
C LYS A 194 -5.87 15.69 27.43
N ARG A 195 -5.01 15.68 26.40
CA ARG A 195 -3.74 14.99 26.43
C ARG A 195 -2.60 15.98 26.61
N ASN A 196 -1.75 15.71 27.60
CA ASN A 196 -0.47 16.37 27.72
C ASN A 196 0.50 15.72 26.75
N TRP A 197 0.64 16.32 25.58
CA TRP A 197 1.61 15.89 24.60
C TRP A 197 3.03 16.19 25.10
N ARG A 198 3.94 15.24 24.93
CA ARG A 198 5.36 15.49 25.18
C ARG A 198 5.84 16.52 24.17
N ASP A 199 6.62 17.50 24.62
CA ASP A 199 7.26 18.45 23.72
C ASP A 199 8.11 17.71 22.67
N THR A 200 7.64 17.76 21.42
CA THR A 200 8.40 17.29 20.27
C THR A 200 9.30 18.45 19.85
N GLY A 201 10.54 18.46 20.33
CA GLY A 201 11.50 19.53 20.07
C GLY A 201 11.57 19.97 18.60
N HIS A 202 11.79 21.27 18.38
CA HIS A 202 11.75 21.92 17.07
C HIS A 202 13.07 21.76 16.30
N GLY A 203 13.59 20.53 16.25
CA GLY A 203 14.85 20.24 15.59
C GLY A 203 14.84 20.74 14.15
N ALA A 204 15.85 21.53 13.78
CA ALA A 204 16.01 22.05 12.42
C ALA A 204 16.09 20.92 11.38
N ASP A 205 16.58 19.75 11.78
CA ASP A 205 16.62 18.52 10.99
C ASP A 205 15.21 18.01 10.62
N LYS A 206 14.30 17.93 11.58
CA LYS A 206 12.91 17.53 11.36
C LYS A 206 12.18 18.50 10.43
N LEU A 207 12.42 19.80 10.61
CA LEU A 207 11.80 20.83 9.77
C LEU A 207 12.27 20.73 8.32
N ARG A 208 13.57 20.48 8.11
CA ARG A 208 14.16 20.28 6.78
C ARG A 208 13.59 19.04 6.09
N LEU A 209 13.45 17.92 6.80
CA LEU A 209 12.84 16.72 6.23
C LEU A 209 11.37 16.95 5.85
N LYS A 210 10.62 17.63 6.71
CA LYS A 210 9.23 18.01 6.41
C LYS A 210 9.15 18.88 5.15
N GLN A 211 10.05 19.83 4.97
CA GLN A 211 10.14 20.65 3.75
C GLN A 211 10.47 19.81 2.51
N LEU A 212 11.39 18.84 2.63
CA LEU A 212 11.73 17.93 1.54
C LEU A 212 10.53 17.05 1.13
N VAL A 213 9.78 16.52 2.11
CA VAL A 213 8.56 15.74 1.86
C VAL A 213 7.54 16.59 1.10
N VAL A 214 7.32 17.83 1.54
CA VAL A 214 6.39 18.76 0.87
C VAL A 214 6.85 19.02 -0.58
N ALA A 215 8.11 19.43 -0.77
CA ALA A 215 8.64 19.74 -2.09
C ALA A 215 8.55 18.55 -3.06
N TYR A 216 8.86 17.34 -2.58
CA TYR A 216 8.76 16.14 -3.40
C TYR A 216 7.31 15.76 -3.70
N SER A 217 6.40 15.89 -2.73
CA SER A 217 4.97 15.63 -2.96
C SER A 217 4.37 16.57 -4.01
N GLU A 218 4.78 17.83 -4.01
CA GLU A 218 4.39 18.83 -5.02
C GLU A 218 4.94 18.45 -6.40
N GLN A 219 6.23 18.09 -6.48
CA GLN A 219 6.87 17.65 -7.71
C GLN A 219 6.17 16.42 -8.31
N ARG A 220 5.81 15.44 -7.46
CA ARG A 220 5.08 14.23 -7.90
C ARG A 220 3.66 14.57 -8.35
N ALA A 221 2.95 15.45 -7.64
CA ALA A 221 1.63 15.89 -8.05
C ALA A 221 1.65 16.62 -9.42
N VAL A 222 2.70 17.40 -9.70
CA VAL A 222 2.92 18.02 -11.01
C VAL A 222 3.21 16.97 -12.09
N SER A 223 4.08 16.01 -11.80
CA SER A 223 4.40 14.91 -12.73
C SER A 223 3.16 14.07 -13.08
N ILE A 224 2.36 13.67 -12.10
CA ILE A 224 1.10 12.94 -12.32
C ILE A 224 0.13 13.75 -13.16
N LYS A 225 0.01 15.07 -12.92
CA LYS A 225 -0.82 15.95 -13.77
C LYS A 225 -0.29 16.01 -15.20
N HIS A 226 1.02 16.01 -15.41
CA HIS A 226 1.62 16.03 -16.73
C HIS A 226 1.39 14.71 -17.49
N VAL A 227 1.55 13.57 -16.81
CA VAL A 227 1.22 12.24 -17.35
C VAL A 227 -0.26 12.14 -17.69
N ASN A 228 -1.16 12.53 -16.78
CA ASN A 228 -2.60 12.52 -17.03
C ASN A 228 -3.02 13.52 -18.13
N HIS A 229 -2.26 14.60 -18.33
CA HIS A 229 -2.49 15.54 -19.43
C HIS A 229 -1.99 14.99 -20.77
N GLN A 230 -0.87 14.24 -20.77
CA GLN A 230 -0.40 13.52 -21.94
C GLN A 230 -1.30 12.32 -22.31
N GLU A 231 -1.80 11.54 -21.34
CA GLU A 231 -2.78 10.48 -21.61
C GLU A 231 -4.14 11.05 -22.08
N LYS A 232 -4.45 12.31 -21.74
CA LYS A 232 -5.60 13.03 -22.29
C LYS A 232 -5.37 13.63 -23.67
N LYS A 233 -4.15 13.58 -24.24
CA LYS A 233 -4.01 13.67 -25.70
C LYS A 233 -4.66 12.41 -26.24
N LYS A 234 -5.91 12.57 -26.69
CA LYS A 234 -6.71 11.53 -27.34
C LYS A 234 -5.79 10.69 -28.21
N MET A 235 -5.67 9.40 -27.89
CA MET A 235 -5.13 8.38 -28.79
C MET A 235 -5.66 8.73 -30.18
N THR A 236 -4.75 9.08 -31.08
CA THR A 236 -5.15 9.59 -32.39
C THR A 236 -5.96 8.48 -33.07
N PHE A 237 -6.94 8.85 -33.91
CA PHE A 237 -7.75 7.86 -34.62
C PHE A 237 -6.88 6.80 -35.35
N THR A 238 -5.70 7.21 -35.79
CA THR A 238 -4.62 6.37 -36.33
C THR A 238 -4.11 5.28 -35.38
N GLU A 239 -3.91 5.57 -34.10
CA GLU A 239 -3.44 4.57 -33.11
C GLU A 239 -4.54 3.57 -32.76
N LEU A 240 -5.80 4.03 -32.65
CA LEU A 240 -6.95 3.14 -32.46
C LEU A 240 -7.19 2.24 -33.68
N ALA A 241 -7.05 2.79 -34.89
CA ALA A 241 -7.12 2.02 -36.12
C ALA A 241 -6.01 0.96 -36.19
N PHE A 242 -4.79 1.31 -35.76
CA PHE A 242 -3.66 0.39 -35.73
C PHE A 242 -3.88 -0.76 -34.74
N ILE A 243 -4.31 -0.47 -33.50
CA ILE A 243 -4.63 -1.50 -32.49
C ILE A 243 -5.77 -2.40 -32.98
N GLY A 244 -6.79 -1.82 -33.63
CA GLY A 244 -7.89 -2.58 -34.23
C GLY A 244 -7.40 -3.51 -35.35
N LEU A 245 -6.52 -3.02 -36.22
CA LEU A 245 -5.94 -3.82 -37.31
C LEU A 245 -5.06 -4.95 -36.78
N LEU A 246 -4.24 -4.67 -35.77
CA LEU A 246 -3.39 -5.68 -35.11
C LEU A 246 -4.24 -6.76 -34.44
N SER A 247 -5.31 -6.36 -33.75
CA SER A 247 -6.25 -7.30 -33.12
C SER A 247 -6.96 -8.18 -34.16
N LEU A 248 -7.32 -7.62 -35.32
CA LEU A 248 -7.92 -8.36 -36.44
C LEU A 248 -6.93 -9.39 -37.03
N VAL A 249 -5.66 -9.00 -37.22
CA VAL A 249 -4.61 -9.92 -37.70
C VAL A 249 -4.40 -11.08 -36.73
N VAL A 250 -4.34 -10.82 -35.43
CA VAL A 250 -4.22 -11.87 -34.41
C VAL A 250 -5.42 -12.82 -34.43
N LEU A 251 -6.65 -12.30 -34.57
CA LEU A 251 -7.86 -13.12 -34.72
C LEU A 251 -7.82 -14.00 -35.98
N ILE A 252 -7.31 -13.49 -37.10
CA ILE A 252 -7.15 -14.26 -38.35
C ILE A 252 -6.09 -15.35 -38.18
N LEU A 253 -5.00 -15.08 -37.47
CA LEU A 253 -3.95 -16.08 -37.21
C LEU A 253 -4.46 -17.19 -36.29
N LEU A 254 -5.19 -16.83 -35.23
CA LEU A 254 -5.81 -17.79 -34.30
C LEU A 254 -6.87 -18.65 -35.00
N SER A 255 -7.68 -18.07 -35.90
CA SER A 255 -8.70 -18.84 -36.64
C SER A 255 -8.07 -19.88 -37.57
N LYS A 256 -6.99 -19.51 -38.28
CA LYS A 256 -6.22 -20.46 -39.11
C LYS A 256 -5.62 -21.59 -38.27
N PHE A 257 -5.11 -21.27 -37.08
CA PHE A 257 -4.58 -22.27 -36.16
C PHE A 257 -5.66 -23.25 -35.68
N THR A 258 -6.87 -22.75 -35.36
CA THR A 258 -7.99 -23.61 -34.98
C THR A 258 -8.46 -24.51 -36.13
N ILE A 259 -8.44 -24.03 -37.38
CA ILE A 259 -8.80 -24.82 -38.56
C ILE A 259 -7.76 -25.94 -38.78
N LEU A 260 -6.47 -25.65 -38.65
CA LEU A 260 -5.41 -26.66 -38.73
C LEU A 260 -5.56 -27.74 -37.64
N LEU A 261 -5.86 -27.32 -36.41
CA LEU A 261 -6.06 -28.23 -35.28
C LEU A 261 -7.27 -29.16 -35.50
N LEU A 262 -8.36 -28.62 -36.04
CA LEU A 262 -9.53 -29.41 -36.45
C LEU A 262 -9.21 -30.38 -37.60
N ALA A 263 -8.42 -29.96 -38.59
CA ALA A 263 -8.02 -30.80 -39.71
C ALA A 263 -7.15 -31.98 -39.25
N VAL A 264 -6.21 -31.74 -38.33
CA VAL A 264 -5.38 -32.80 -37.71
C VAL A 264 -6.25 -33.79 -36.94
N LEU A 265 -7.20 -33.29 -36.13
CA LEU A 265 -8.13 -34.16 -35.41
C LEU A 265 -8.99 -35.01 -36.36
N LEU A 266 -9.48 -34.42 -37.46
CA LEU A 266 -10.23 -35.13 -38.49
C LEU A 266 -9.37 -36.19 -39.18
N TYR A 267 -8.12 -35.88 -39.51
CA TYR A 267 -7.18 -36.82 -40.09
C TYR A 267 -6.94 -38.01 -39.16
N THR A 268 -6.67 -37.78 -37.87
CA THR A 268 -6.50 -38.86 -36.89
C THR A 268 -7.75 -39.72 -36.70
N LEU A 269 -8.94 -39.15 -36.89
CA LEU A 269 -10.21 -39.88 -36.87
C LEU A 269 -10.38 -40.74 -38.11
N ILE A 270 -10.06 -40.20 -39.29
CA ILE A 270 -10.11 -40.95 -40.56
C ILE A 270 -9.10 -42.09 -40.54
N ASP A 271 -7.88 -41.84 -40.09
CA ASP A 271 -6.82 -42.84 -39.94
C ASP A 271 -7.26 -43.97 -39.01
N LYS A 272 -7.83 -43.64 -37.83
CA LYS A 272 -8.42 -44.63 -36.93
C LYS A 272 -9.56 -45.44 -37.55
N ILE A 273 -10.38 -44.83 -38.41
CA ILE A 273 -11.48 -45.54 -39.09
C ILE A 273 -10.91 -46.48 -40.16
N PHE A 274 -9.94 -46.02 -40.96
CA PHE A 274 -9.29 -46.83 -41.99
C PHE A 274 -8.49 -47.99 -41.40
N CYS A 275 -7.67 -47.76 -40.38
CA CYS A 275 -6.94 -48.83 -39.69
C CYS A 275 -7.89 -49.87 -39.08
N ARG A 276 -9.07 -49.45 -38.61
CA ARG A 276 -10.09 -50.39 -38.09
C ARG A 276 -10.69 -51.25 -39.19
N GLN A 277 -10.89 -50.69 -40.38
CA GLN A 277 -11.40 -51.41 -41.55
C GLN A 277 -10.39 -52.44 -42.08
N GLU A 278 -9.09 -52.11 -42.05
CA GLU A 278 -8.02 -53.00 -42.51
C GLU A 278 -7.85 -54.22 -41.58
N ILE A 279 -8.01 -54.03 -40.27
CA ILE A 279 -8.02 -55.11 -39.28
C ILE A 279 -9.21 -56.06 -39.52
N ASP A 280 -10.39 -55.53 -39.83
CA ASP A 280 -11.58 -56.34 -40.13
C ASP A 280 -11.39 -57.14 -41.44
N GLN A 281 -10.69 -56.57 -42.43
CA GLN A 281 -10.41 -57.23 -43.71
C GLN A 281 -9.34 -58.34 -43.59
N TYR A 282 -8.31 -58.14 -42.76
CA TYR A 282 -7.33 -59.19 -42.42
C TYR A 282 -7.97 -60.35 -41.66
N SER A 283 -8.91 -60.06 -40.75
CA SER A 283 -9.62 -61.08 -40.00
C SER A 283 -10.54 -61.92 -40.90
N GLN A 284 -11.10 -61.34 -41.97
CA GLN A 284 -11.88 -62.07 -42.99
C GLN A 284 -11.00 -62.97 -43.90
N SER A 285 -9.80 -62.51 -44.26
CA SER A 285 -8.86 -63.31 -45.07
C SER A 285 -8.30 -64.53 -44.32
N GLN A 286 -8.03 -64.41 -43.01
CA GLN A 286 -7.63 -65.56 -42.20
C GLN A 286 -8.75 -66.59 -41.99
N GLU A 287 -10.02 -66.17 -41.95
CA GLU A 287 -11.14 -67.11 -41.96
C GLU A 287 -11.23 -67.87 -43.29
N MET A 288 -11.00 -67.21 -44.43
CA MET A 288 -11.02 -67.85 -45.76
C MET A 288 -9.87 -68.84 -45.97
N GLU A 289 -8.65 -68.57 -45.46
CA GLU A 289 -7.55 -69.56 -45.46
C GLU A 289 -7.84 -70.77 -44.57
N LYS A 290 -8.53 -70.57 -43.44
CA LYS A 290 -8.95 -71.66 -42.54
C LYS A 290 -10.02 -72.57 -43.18
N TYR A 291 -10.77 -72.07 -44.16
CA TYR A 291 -11.68 -72.89 -44.98
C TYR A 291 -10.99 -73.56 -46.17
N LYS A 292 -9.89 -73.00 -46.69
CA LYS A 292 -9.11 -73.61 -47.79
C LYS A 292 -8.21 -74.76 -47.32
N GLY A 293 -7.71 -74.70 -46.08
CA GLY A 293 -6.97 -75.81 -45.45
C GLY A 293 -7.81 -77.03 -45.05
N ARG A 294 -9.12 -77.06 -45.34
CA ARG A 294 -10.03 -78.17 -45.00
C ARG A 294 -10.61 -78.90 -46.23
N LEU A 295 -10.11 -78.61 -47.44
CA LEU A 295 -10.53 -79.31 -48.66
C LEU A 295 -9.48 -80.21 -49.33
N ASP A 296 -8.22 -80.21 -48.87
CA ASP A 296 -7.16 -81.06 -49.42
C ASP A 296 -6.66 -82.12 -48.41
N THR A 297 -7.57 -82.85 -47.77
CA THR A 297 -7.20 -84.07 -47.06
C THR A 297 -8.36 -85.06 -47.01
N ARG A 298 -8.58 -85.73 -48.16
CA ARG A 298 -9.28 -87.01 -48.22
C ARG A 298 -8.73 -87.86 -49.35
N GLN A 299 -7.50 -88.36 -49.20
CA GLN A 299 -7.14 -89.72 -49.59
C GLN A 299 -5.77 -90.08 -49.02
N GLU A 300 -5.76 -90.90 -47.96
CA GLU A 300 -5.03 -92.17 -47.88
C GLU A 300 -4.79 -92.58 -46.42
N ASP A 301 -5.11 -93.86 -46.19
CA ASP A 301 -5.16 -94.54 -44.91
C ASP A 301 -3.76 -94.94 -44.44
N ASN A 302 -3.43 -94.69 -43.17
CA ASN A 302 -3.21 -95.74 -42.16
C ASN A 302 -2.43 -95.26 -40.93
N LYS A 303 -2.90 -95.79 -39.79
CA LYS A 303 -2.15 -96.26 -38.61
C LYS A 303 -1.54 -95.25 -37.62
N THR A 304 -2.33 -95.11 -36.55
CA THR A 304 -1.99 -95.28 -35.11
C THR A 304 -1.24 -94.18 -34.37
N ALA A 305 -2.01 -93.59 -33.46
CA ALA A 305 -1.79 -93.47 -32.01
C ALA A 305 -1.23 -92.16 -31.45
N HIS A 306 -2.10 -91.60 -30.60
CA HIS A 306 -1.88 -90.85 -29.35
C HIS A 306 -1.96 -89.31 -29.36
N SER A 307 -3.00 -88.84 -28.65
CA SER A 307 -2.98 -87.80 -27.61
C SER A 307 -3.75 -86.50 -27.86
N ASN A 308 -4.87 -86.39 -27.13
CA ASN A 308 -5.41 -85.23 -26.41
C ASN A 308 -6.11 -84.06 -27.13
N ASN A 309 -7.45 -84.08 -27.03
CA ASN A 309 -8.35 -83.06 -26.45
C ASN A 309 -8.09 -81.56 -26.72
N VAL A 310 -9.08 -80.85 -27.29
CA VAL A 310 -9.93 -79.82 -26.62
C VAL A 310 -10.87 -79.14 -27.64
N SER A 311 -12.14 -79.06 -27.26
CA SER A 311 -13.29 -78.44 -27.94
C SER A 311 -13.24 -76.91 -27.95
N GLY A 312 -13.75 -76.26 -29.01
CA GLY A 312 -13.89 -74.80 -29.09
C GLY A 312 -14.96 -74.34 -30.09
N GLN A 313 -16.21 -74.25 -29.63
CA GLN A 313 -17.33 -73.60 -30.33
C GLN A 313 -17.15 -72.07 -30.33
N ILE A 314 -17.31 -71.41 -31.47
CA ILE A 314 -17.34 -69.94 -31.60
C ILE A 314 -18.81 -69.47 -31.65
N PRO A 315 -19.27 -68.56 -30.75
CA PRO A 315 -20.68 -68.23 -30.62
C PRO A 315 -21.11 -66.98 -31.42
N LYS A 316 -22.24 -67.08 -32.13
CA LYS A 316 -22.96 -66.00 -32.86
C LYS A 316 -23.61 -64.93 -31.95
N ALA A 317 -23.20 -64.78 -30.69
CA ALA A 317 -23.87 -63.93 -29.68
C ALA A 317 -23.45 -62.44 -29.68
N ASN A 318 -22.59 -61.99 -30.61
CA ASN A 318 -21.89 -60.70 -30.51
C ASN A 318 -22.67 -59.52 -31.13
N THR A 319 -23.48 -59.72 -32.17
CA THR A 319 -24.12 -58.62 -32.93
C THR A 319 -25.30 -57.97 -32.20
N ASP A 320 -26.16 -58.73 -31.54
CA ASP A 320 -27.28 -58.18 -30.74
C ASP A 320 -26.78 -57.40 -29.51
N THR A 321 -25.65 -57.83 -28.96
CA THR A 321 -24.97 -57.15 -27.84
C THR A 321 -24.45 -55.77 -28.28
N GLN A 322 -23.91 -55.65 -29.50
CA GLN A 322 -23.44 -54.38 -30.05
C GLN A 322 -24.60 -53.42 -30.39
N ILE A 323 -25.71 -53.91 -30.94
CA ILE A 323 -26.89 -53.06 -31.22
C ILE A 323 -27.51 -52.52 -29.92
N LYS A 324 -27.59 -53.33 -28.86
CA LYS A 324 -27.99 -52.87 -27.52
C LYS A 324 -27.04 -51.81 -26.97
N ALA A 325 -25.72 -51.99 -27.17
CA ALA A 325 -24.72 -51.02 -26.71
C ALA A 325 -24.86 -49.66 -27.44
N ILE A 326 -25.09 -49.66 -28.75
CA ILE A 326 -25.30 -48.42 -29.54
C ILE A 326 -26.56 -47.69 -29.10
N LYS A 327 -27.68 -48.41 -28.87
CA LYS A 327 -28.93 -47.82 -28.37
C LYS A 327 -28.73 -47.19 -26.98
N LYS A 328 -28.02 -47.89 -26.09
CA LYS A 328 -27.67 -47.39 -24.74
C LYS A 328 -26.78 -46.15 -24.82
N CYS A 329 -25.82 -46.11 -25.75
CA CYS A 329 -24.95 -44.95 -25.96
C CYS A 329 -25.73 -43.73 -26.48
N LYS A 330 -26.68 -43.92 -27.41
CA LYS A 330 -27.53 -42.85 -27.94
C LYS A 330 -28.44 -42.23 -26.86
N GLU A 331 -28.99 -43.06 -25.97
CA GLU A 331 -29.75 -42.60 -24.80
C GLU A 331 -28.86 -41.83 -23.81
N ALA A 332 -27.64 -42.32 -23.55
CA ALA A 332 -26.67 -41.64 -22.68
C ALA A 332 -26.27 -40.26 -23.22
N VAL A 333 -26.05 -40.13 -24.54
CA VAL A 333 -25.76 -38.83 -25.17
C VAL A 333 -26.94 -37.86 -25.06
N LYS A 334 -28.18 -38.33 -25.25
CA LYS A 334 -29.38 -37.49 -25.03
C LYS A 334 -29.51 -37.02 -23.58
N ALA A 335 -29.26 -37.93 -22.62
CA ALA A 335 -29.27 -37.59 -21.20
C ALA A 335 -28.18 -36.56 -20.86
N TRP A 336 -26.98 -36.72 -21.42
CA TRP A 336 -25.87 -35.79 -21.24
C TRP A 336 -26.18 -34.39 -21.80
N VAL A 337 -26.74 -34.29 -23.01
CA VAL A 337 -27.16 -33.01 -23.60
C VAL A 337 -28.25 -32.33 -22.76
N LYS A 338 -29.20 -33.10 -22.20
CA LYS A 338 -30.25 -32.58 -21.33
C LYS A 338 -29.66 -32.06 -20.00
N ALA A 339 -28.71 -32.78 -19.42
CA ALA A 339 -27.98 -32.35 -18.23
C ALA A 339 -27.19 -31.06 -18.50
N GLN A 340 -26.47 -30.98 -19.62
CA GLN A 340 -25.72 -29.77 -19.99
C GLN A 340 -26.62 -28.53 -20.13
N LYS A 341 -27.79 -28.67 -20.77
CA LYS A 341 -28.77 -27.58 -20.89
C LYS A 341 -29.32 -27.13 -19.53
N ALA A 342 -29.54 -28.07 -18.60
CA ALA A 342 -29.97 -27.75 -17.24
C ALA A 342 -28.88 -26.97 -16.48
N THR A 343 -27.62 -27.40 -16.57
CA THR A 343 -26.48 -26.72 -15.97
C THR A 343 -26.29 -25.31 -16.54
N ALA A 344 -26.42 -25.14 -17.86
CA ALA A 344 -26.33 -23.83 -18.50
C ALA A 344 -27.43 -22.86 -18.04
N ARG A 345 -28.66 -23.36 -17.82
CA ARG A 345 -29.77 -22.57 -17.26
C ARG A 345 -29.49 -22.15 -15.81
N LYS A 346 -28.96 -23.06 -14.99
CA LYS A 346 -28.57 -22.78 -13.60
C LYS A 346 -27.48 -21.71 -13.52
N LEU A 347 -26.42 -21.85 -14.33
CA LEU A 347 -25.32 -20.87 -14.40
C LEU A 347 -25.82 -19.48 -14.86
N LYS A 348 -26.75 -19.43 -15.81
CA LYS A 348 -27.36 -18.16 -16.27
C LYS A 348 -28.20 -17.50 -15.17
N ALA A 349 -28.90 -18.29 -14.35
CA ALA A 349 -29.67 -17.78 -13.22
C ALA A 349 -28.75 -17.24 -12.11
N GLU A 350 -27.69 -17.98 -11.77
CA GLU A 350 -26.67 -17.55 -10.79
C GLU A 350 -25.97 -16.26 -11.22
N ARG A 351 -25.56 -16.15 -12.49
CA ARG A 351 -24.97 -14.89 -13.01
C ARG A 351 -25.94 -13.71 -12.92
N LYS A 352 -27.21 -13.91 -13.24
CA LYS A 352 -28.23 -12.84 -13.09
C LYS A 352 -28.41 -12.43 -11.63
N ALA A 353 -28.39 -13.38 -10.70
CA ALA A 353 -28.46 -13.11 -9.27
C ALA A 353 -27.23 -12.33 -8.78
N GLN A 354 -26.03 -12.72 -9.22
CA GLN A 354 -24.78 -12.03 -8.89
C GLN A 354 -24.76 -10.58 -9.41
N VAL A 355 -25.15 -10.35 -10.67
CA VAL A 355 -25.24 -8.99 -11.23
C VAL A 355 -26.20 -8.13 -10.42
N LYS A 356 -27.38 -8.66 -10.06
CA LYS A 356 -28.37 -7.93 -9.25
C LYS A 356 -27.88 -7.65 -7.82
N ALA A 357 -27.10 -8.56 -7.23
CA ALA A 357 -26.47 -8.34 -5.93
C ALA A 357 -25.37 -7.27 -6.01
N GLN A 358 -24.53 -7.32 -7.06
CA GLN A 358 -23.46 -6.36 -7.29
C GLN A 358 -24.01 -4.94 -7.53
N GLU A 359 -25.13 -4.82 -8.26
CA GLU A 359 -25.79 -3.54 -8.49
C GLU A 359 -26.36 -2.93 -7.21
N LYS A 360 -26.97 -3.74 -6.33
CA LYS A 360 -27.40 -3.28 -4.99
C LYS A 360 -26.23 -2.78 -4.14
N VAL A 361 -25.10 -3.49 -4.15
CA VAL A 361 -23.89 -3.06 -3.43
C VAL A 361 -23.36 -1.75 -3.99
N ARG A 362 -23.31 -1.60 -5.32
CA ARG A 362 -22.88 -0.36 -5.98
C ARG A 362 -23.79 0.81 -5.64
N GLN A 363 -25.10 0.60 -5.56
CA GLN A 363 -26.05 1.63 -5.19
C GLN A 363 -25.89 2.06 -3.73
N LYS A 364 -25.75 1.10 -2.81
CA LYS A 364 -25.46 1.37 -1.39
C LYS A 364 -24.16 2.16 -1.21
N HIS A 365 -23.10 1.76 -1.91
CA HIS A 365 -21.82 2.49 -1.87
C HIS A 365 -21.93 3.92 -2.41
N LYS A 366 -22.74 4.15 -3.45
CA LYS A 366 -22.99 5.50 -3.98
C LYS A 366 -23.73 6.38 -2.98
N GLU A 367 -24.69 5.81 -2.24
CA GLU A 367 -25.41 6.51 -1.18
C GLU A 367 -24.49 6.84 0.02
N GLU A 368 -23.65 5.90 0.43
CA GLU A 368 -22.64 6.10 1.49
C GLU A 368 -21.63 7.19 1.11
N GLN A 369 -21.12 7.18 -0.13
CA GLN A 369 -20.23 8.24 -0.63
C GLN A 369 -20.90 9.61 -0.62
N LYS A 370 -22.19 9.69 -1.00
CA LYS A 370 -22.94 10.95 -0.98
C LYS A 370 -23.14 11.45 0.45
N ALA A 371 -23.40 10.55 1.39
CA ALA A 371 -23.52 10.88 2.81
C ALA A 371 -22.17 11.37 3.40
N GLN A 372 -21.07 10.70 3.06
CA GLN A 372 -19.72 11.12 3.47
C GLN A 372 -19.34 12.49 2.93
N ALA A 373 -19.61 12.77 1.64
CA ALA A 373 -19.35 14.07 1.04
C ALA A 373 -20.12 15.19 1.76
N LYS A 374 -21.40 14.95 2.07
CA LYS A 374 -22.23 15.91 2.81
C LYS A 374 -21.72 16.12 4.25
N ALA A 375 -21.23 15.07 4.91
CA ALA A 375 -20.65 15.19 6.24
C ALA A 375 -19.33 16.00 6.23
N GLN A 376 -18.48 15.78 5.22
CA GLN A 376 -17.24 16.53 5.04
C GLN A 376 -17.49 18.02 4.77
N GLU A 377 -18.50 18.35 3.97
CA GLU A 377 -18.91 19.73 3.71
C GLU A 377 -19.34 20.45 5.01
N LEU A 378 -20.13 19.76 5.85
CA LEU A 378 -20.57 20.26 7.16
C LEU A 378 -19.40 20.49 8.13
N ILE A 379 -18.38 19.62 8.11
CA ILE A 379 -17.15 19.80 8.90
C ILE A 379 -16.37 21.01 8.40
N ALA A 380 -16.18 21.14 7.09
CA ALA A 380 -15.47 22.27 6.49
C ALA A 380 -16.16 23.61 6.79
N GLU A 381 -17.50 23.64 6.79
CA GLU A 381 -18.27 24.83 7.15
C GLU A 381 -18.07 25.21 8.63
N ARG A 382 -18.11 24.24 9.55
CA ARG A 382 -17.84 24.48 10.97
C ARG A 382 -16.43 25.03 11.20
N GLU A 383 -15.43 24.53 10.49
CA GLU A 383 -14.07 25.05 10.57
C GLU A 383 -13.95 26.49 10.04
N ARG A 384 -14.63 26.82 8.94
CA ARG A 384 -14.69 28.20 8.43
C ARG A 384 -15.28 29.15 9.46
N ILE A 385 -16.39 28.77 10.10
CA ILE A 385 -17.02 29.56 11.16
C ILE A 385 -16.07 29.73 12.36
N ALA A 386 -15.42 28.65 12.80
CA ALA A 386 -14.47 28.70 13.92
C ALA A 386 -13.27 29.63 13.61
N ASN A 387 -12.73 29.55 12.40
CA ASN A 387 -11.63 30.40 11.96
C ASN A 387 -12.04 31.88 11.83
N ALA A 388 -13.26 32.17 11.35
CA ALA A 388 -13.80 33.52 11.32
C ALA A 388 -13.90 34.12 12.74
N LYS A 389 -14.43 33.35 13.70
CA LYS A 389 -14.49 33.76 15.11
C LYS A 389 -13.11 34.02 15.71
N LYS A 390 -12.12 33.17 15.44
CA LYS A 390 -10.73 33.38 15.90
C LYS A 390 -10.13 34.67 15.33
N LYS A 391 -10.36 34.96 14.04
CA LYS A 391 -9.91 36.21 13.40
C LYS A 391 -10.58 37.43 14.03
N GLU A 392 -11.86 37.36 14.34
CA GLU A 392 -12.58 38.46 14.99
C GLU A 392 -12.02 38.74 16.39
N VAL A 393 -11.78 37.71 17.20
CA VAL A 393 -11.17 37.84 18.53
C VAL A 393 -9.78 38.46 18.44
N ALA A 394 -8.95 38.02 17.49
CA ALA A 394 -7.62 38.58 17.25
C ALA A 394 -7.68 40.07 16.86
N ALA A 395 -8.62 40.44 15.99
CA ALA A 395 -8.82 41.83 15.58
C ALA A 395 -9.26 42.73 16.75
N ARG A 396 -10.14 42.23 17.63
CA ARG A 396 -10.55 42.96 18.86
C ARG A 396 -9.36 43.18 19.79
N LYS A 397 -8.53 42.15 20.00
CA LYS A 397 -7.32 42.24 20.82
C LYS A 397 -6.32 43.25 20.26
N LEU A 398 -6.04 43.21 18.96
CA LEU A 398 -5.15 44.16 18.30
C LEU A 398 -5.66 45.62 18.41
N LYS A 399 -6.97 45.82 18.29
CA LYS A 399 -7.60 47.14 18.48
C LYS A 399 -7.42 47.66 19.91
N GLN A 400 -7.49 46.78 20.90
CA GLN A 400 -7.27 47.12 22.31
C GLN A 400 -5.79 47.46 22.58
N GLU A 401 -4.86 46.66 22.06
CA GLU A 401 -3.42 46.93 22.17
C GLU A 401 -3.03 48.27 21.54
N ARG A 402 -3.56 48.59 20.35
CA ARG A 402 -3.35 49.90 19.71
C ARG A 402 -3.87 51.07 20.54
N LYS A 403 -5.05 50.92 21.17
CA LYS A 403 -5.60 51.95 22.07
C LYS A 403 -4.68 52.17 23.27
N GLU A 404 -4.14 51.09 23.84
CA GLU A 404 -3.25 51.20 25.00
C GLU A 404 -1.89 51.82 24.62
N GLN A 405 -1.33 51.43 23.47
CA GLN A 405 -0.12 52.07 22.92
C GLN A 405 -0.32 53.57 22.67
N ALA A 406 -1.47 53.98 22.13
CA ALA A 406 -1.78 55.39 21.91
C ALA A 406 -1.84 56.18 23.22
N LYS A 407 -2.39 55.61 24.30
CA LYS A 407 -2.36 56.25 25.63
C LYS A 407 -0.94 56.41 26.15
N VAL A 408 -0.11 55.38 26.04
CA VAL A 408 1.29 55.42 26.48
C VAL A 408 2.07 56.49 25.70
N GLN A 409 1.91 56.55 24.38
CA GLN A 409 2.54 57.57 23.53
C GLN A 409 2.10 58.98 23.91
N LYS A 410 0.80 59.19 24.18
CA LYS A 410 0.28 60.49 24.63
C LYS A 410 0.91 60.91 25.97
N ALA A 411 0.96 60.00 26.95
CA ALA A 411 1.59 60.26 28.24
C ALA A 411 3.09 60.56 28.12
N ALA A 412 3.81 59.84 27.25
CA ALA A 412 5.22 60.11 26.97
C ALA A 412 5.44 61.49 26.34
N ALA A 413 4.59 61.89 25.39
CA ALA A 413 4.65 63.21 24.77
C ALA A 413 4.39 64.34 25.78
N GLU A 414 3.44 64.16 26.71
CA GLU A 414 3.17 65.12 27.79
C GLU A 414 4.36 65.24 28.75
N LYS A 415 4.97 64.12 29.16
CA LYS A 415 6.20 64.12 29.97
C LYS A 415 7.35 64.86 29.28
N LEU A 416 7.55 64.63 27.97
CA LEU A 416 8.59 65.31 27.21
C LEU A 416 8.35 66.82 27.13
N LYS A 417 7.09 67.26 26.93
CA LYS A 417 6.73 68.69 26.97
C LYS A 417 7.01 69.30 28.34
N ALA A 418 6.70 68.59 29.44
CA ALA A 418 7.00 69.06 30.79
C ALA A 418 8.51 69.20 31.04
N GLN A 419 9.30 68.22 30.60
CA GLN A 419 10.77 68.27 30.69
C GLN A 419 11.36 69.46 29.93
N ARG A 420 10.91 69.71 28.70
CA ARG A 420 11.36 70.88 27.91
C ARG A 420 11.07 72.20 28.63
N LYS A 421 9.87 72.37 29.18
CA LYS A 421 9.51 73.57 29.96
C LYS A 421 10.38 73.73 31.21
N ALA A 422 10.67 72.63 31.92
CA ALA A 422 11.55 72.66 33.09
C ALA A 422 12.99 73.05 32.71
N GLN A 423 13.50 72.51 31.61
CA GLN A 423 14.85 72.81 31.11
C GLN A 423 14.97 74.26 30.64
N GLU A 424 13.95 74.82 29.98
CA GLU A 424 13.91 76.25 29.64
C GLU A 424 13.95 77.15 30.89
N LYS A 425 13.17 76.83 31.92
CA LYS A 425 13.22 77.56 33.21
C LYS A 425 14.62 77.50 33.82
N GLN A 426 15.24 76.33 33.83
CA GLN A 426 16.59 76.14 34.37
C GLN A 426 17.64 76.93 33.57
N ASN A 427 17.52 76.97 32.24
CA ASN A 427 18.39 77.75 31.38
C ASN A 427 18.22 79.27 31.60
N LYS A 428 16.98 79.76 31.79
CA LYS A 428 16.73 81.16 32.15
C LYS A 428 17.37 81.52 33.51
N ALA A 429 17.23 80.67 34.52
CA ALA A 429 17.86 80.87 35.83
C ALA A 429 19.39 80.85 35.76
N ARG A 430 19.99 79.96 34.96
CA ARG A 430 21.45 79.95 34.75
C ARG A 430 21.95 81.23 34.07
N LYS A 431 21.18 81.76 33.11
CA LYS A 431 21.51 83.05 32.46
C LYS A 431 21.49 84.18 33.48
N SER A 432 20.45 84.33 34.29
CA SER A 432 20.36 85.40 35.30
C SER A 432 21.49 85.33 36.34
N VAL A 433 21.85 84.14 36.81
CA VAL A 433 23.01 83.95 37.72
C VAL A 433 24.33 84.37 37.07
N LYS A 434 24.54 84.04 35.78
CA LYS A 434 25.72 84.48 35.04
C LYS A 434 25.78 86.01 34.90
N THR A 435 24.65 86.66 34.62
CA THR A 435 24.58 88.13 34.53
C THR A 435 24.88 88.79 35.88
N ALA A 436 24.33 88.25 36.98
CA ALA A 436 24.60 88.73 38.33
C ALA A 436 26.07 88.55 38.75
N LYS A 437 26.69 87.42 38.41
CA LYS A 437 28.14 87.21 38.62
C LYS A 437 28.99 88.20 37.82
N LYS A 438 28.61 88.50 36.57
CA LYS A 438 29.30 89.51 35.74
C LYS A 438 29.17 90.93 36.29
N ALA A 439 28.03 91.27 36.87
CA ALA A 439 27.82 92.56 37.52
C ALA A 439 28.66 92.71 38.80
N LYS A 440 28.79 91.66 39.60
CA LYS A 440 29.64 91.64 40.80
C LYS A 440 31.15 91.70 40.52
N ALA A 441 31.61 91.31 39.34
CA ALA A 441 33.02 91.37 38.96
C ALA A 441 33.45 92.74 38.37
N LYS A 442 32.51 93.69 38.24
CA LYS A 442 32.73 95.05 37.74
C LYS A 442 32.74 96.12 38.84
N ILE A 443 32.48 95.70 40.08
CA ILE A 443 32.68 96.46 41.32
C ILE A 443 33.99 95.94 41.89
#